data_AF-A0A4P2Q530-F1
#
_entry.id   AF-A0A4P2Q530-F1
#
_cell.length_a   1.000
_cell.length_b   1.000
_cell.length_c   1.000
_cell.angle_alpha   90.00
_cell.angle_beta   90.00
_cell.angle_gamma   90.00
#
_symmetry.space_group_name_H-M   'P 1'
#
loop_
_entity.id
_entity.type
_entity.pdbx_description
1 polymer ?
#
loop_
_entity_poly.entity_id
_entity_poly.type
_entity_poly.pdbx_seq_one_letter_code
_entity_poly.pdbx_strand_id
1 'polypeptide(L)'
;MHQLTEFGADGASCSAYAAPSPEARLVARGLLRAFHRLRPELREILSLAATGLSSLEIAASLSLPRPTVATRLRLARRLFARALTRSRRWSRCAR
;
A
#
# COMPACT_ATOMS: atom_id res chain seq x y z
N MET A 1 45.96 -8.00 11.28
CA MET A 1 46.42 -7.81 9.89
C MET A 1 45.25 -8.11 8.96
N HIS A 2 44.17 -7.32 8.96
CA HIS A 2 43.92 -6.15 8.09
C HIS A 2 44.07 -6.39 6.58
N GLN A 3 42.97 -6.76 5.92
CA GLN A 3 42.55 -6.40 4.56
C GLN A 3 41.00 -6.39 4.64
N LEU A 4 40.22 -5.29 4.69
CA LEU A 4 40.09 -4.06 3.88
C LEU A 4 39.98 -4.39 2.38
N THR A 5 38.76 -4.65 1.90
CA THR A 5 37.83 -3.72 1.20
C THR A 5 37.94 -3.84 -0.31
N GLU A 6 37.03 -4.63 -0.89
CA GLU A 6 36.56 -4.39 -2.25
C GLU A 6 35.05 -4.11 -2.14
N PHE A 7 34.74 -2.84 -1.89
CA PHE A 7 33.45 -2.27 -2.20
C PHE A 7 33.31 -2.28 -3.73
N GLY A 8 32.73 -3.36 -4.27
CA GLY A 8 32.18 -3.39 -5.62
C GLY A 8 30.95 -2.49 -5.69
N ALA A 9 31.19 -1.18 -5.74
CA ALA A 9 30.19 -0.17 -6.01
C ALA A 9 29.89 -0.14 -7.51
N ASP A 10 29.12 -1.12 -8.00
CA ASP A 10 28.44 -0.98 -9.29
C ASP A 10 27.19 -0.11 -9.12
N GLY A 11 27.47 1.18 -8.99
CA GLY A 11 26.50 2.25 -9.01
C GLY A 11 25.84 2.39 -10.37
N ALA A 12 24.87 1.53 -10.67
CA ALA A 12 23.79 1.83 -11.61
C ALA A 12 22.61 2.45 -10.85
N SER A 13 22.88 3.50 -10.06
CA SER A 13 21.86 4.25 -9.32
C SER A 13 21.74 5.65 -9.92
N CYS A 14 21.13 5.73 -11.10
CA CYS A 14 20.67 6.98 -11.71
C CYS A 14 19.29 6.78 -12.37
N SER A 15 18.33 6.28 -11.60
CA SER A 15 16.90 6.43 -11.93
C SER A 15 16.02 6.55 -10.67
N ALA A 16 16.57 7.15 -9.59
CA ALA A 16 15.83 7.38 -8.35
C ALA A 16 14.95 8.66 -8.38
N TYR A 17 15.11 9.52 -9.39
CA TYR A 17 14.44 10.84 -9.47
C TYR A 17 13.66 11.07 -10.76
N ALA A 18 13.41 10.04 -11.56
CA ALA A 18 12.42 10.18 -12.62
C ALA A 18 11.08 10.51 -11.96
N ALA A 19 10.66 11.77 -12.05
CA ALA A 19 9.38 12.20 -11.51
C ALA A 19 8.32 11.23 -12.03
N PRO A 20 7.47 10.65 -11.16
CA PRO A 20 6.50 9.66 -11.61
C PRO A 20 5.71 10.24 -12.76
N SER A 21 5.48 9.43 -13.80
CA SER A 21 4.75 9.89 -14.99
C SER A 21 3.43 10.54 -14.56
N PRO A 22 2.91 11.52 -15.33
CA PRO A 22 1.63 12.16 -15.02
C PRO A 22 0.52 11.15 -14.72
N GLU A 23 0.48 10.03 -15.46
CA GLU A 23 -0.45 8.92 -15.29
C GLU A 23 -0.20 8.19 -13.96
N ALA A 24 1.06 7.89 -13.62
CA ALA A 24 1.43 7.27 -12.35
C ALA A 24 1.00 8.13 -11.16
N ARG A 25 1.14 9.46 -11.25
CA ARG A 25 0.65 10.41 -10.22
C ARG A 25 -0.86 10.38 -10.08
N LEU A 26 -1.60 10.31 -11.18
CA LEU A 26 -3.06 10.20 -11.15
C LEU A 26 -3.52 8.89 -10.52
N VAL A 27 -2.86 7.77 -10.84
CA VAL A 27 -3.12 6.47 -10.21
C VAL A 27 -2.84 6.54 -8.71
N ALA A 28 -1.69 7.07 -8.30
CA ALA A 28 -1.33 7.22 -6.89
C ALA A 28 -2.33 8.09 -6.13
N ARG A 29 -2.76 9.22 -6.71
CA ARG A 29 -3.82 10.08 -6.13
C ARG A 29 -5.15 9.33 -6.02
N GLY A 30 -5.52 8.53 -7.02
CA GLY A 30 -6.72 7.71 -7.01
C GLY A 30 -6.69 6.65 -5.91
N LEU A 31 -5.57 5.96 -5.76
CA LEU A 31 -5.31 4.99 -4.69
C LEU A 31 -5.41 5.65 -3.32
N LEU A 32 -4.73 6.79 -3.12
CA LEU A 32 -4.71 7.51 -1.86
C LEU A 32 -6.11 8.01 -1.46
N ARG A 33 -6.86 8.57 -2.42
CA ARG A 33 -8.26 9.00 -2.19
C ARG A 33 -9.16 7.82 -1.83
N ALA A 34 -9.03 6.68 -2.52
CA ALA A 34 -9.78 5.48 -2.20
C ALA A 34 -9.41 4.93 -0.81
N PHE A 35 -8.13 5.02 -0.45
CA PHE A 35 -7.62 4.58 0.85
C PHE A 35 -8.18 5.44 1.99
N HIS A 36 -8.16 6.76 1.85
CA HIS A 36 -8.69 7.67 2.87
C HIS A 36 -10.21 7.60 3.04
N ARG A 37 -10.96 7.03 2.08
CA ARG A 37 -12.41 6.77 2.24
C ARG A 37 -12.73 5.60 3.17
N LEU A 38 -11.76 4.75 3.47
CA LEU A 38 -11.93 3.68 4.45
C LEU A 38 -11.96 4.27 5.86
N ARG A 39 -12.69 3.61 6.76
CA ARG A 39 -12.67 3.92 8.20
C ARG A 39 -11.25 3.74 8.77
N PRO A 40 -10.84 4.51 9.79
CA PRO A 40 -9.49 4.45 10.35
C PRO A 40 -9.01 3.03 10.69
N GLU A 41 -9.87 2.23 11.31
CA GLU A 41 -9.55 0.87 11.76
C GLU A 41 -9.30 -0.08 10.58
N LEU A 42 -9.99 0.13 9.46
CA LEU A 42 -9.81 -0.66 8.24
C LEU A 42 -8.59 -0.21 7.45
N ARG A 43 -8.25 1.09 7.50
CA ARG A 43 -7.02 1.62 6.90
C ARG A 43 -5.79 1.04 7.58
N GLU A 44 -5.78 1.04 8.90
CA GLU A 44 -4.66 0.56 9.70
C GLU A 44 -4.36 -0.92 9.42
N ILE A 45 -5.39 -1.78 9.47
CA ILE A 45 -5.25 -3.21 9.13
C ILE A 45 -4.76 -3.41 7.69
N LEU A 46 -5.29 -2.63 6.74
CA LEU A 46 -4.90 -2.74 5.34
C LEU A 46 -3.46 -2.25 5.09
N SER A 47 -3.01 -1.20 5.80
CA SER A 47 -1.64 -0.70 5.78
C SER A 47 -0.66 -1.74 6.29
N LEU A 48 -0.93 -2.36 7.44
CA LEU A 48 -0.08 -3.42 7.99
C LEU A 48 -0.03 -4.65 7.08
N ALA A 49 -1.15 -5.01 6.46
CA ALA A 49 -1.15 -6.09 5.46
C ALA A 49 -0.34 -5.71 4.20
N ALA A 50 -0.34 -4.44 3.80
CA ALA A 50 0.42 -3.96 2.64
C ALA A 50 1.93 -3.91 2.88
N THR A 51 2.37 -3.79 4.14
CA THR A 51 3.79 -3.92 4.53
C THR A 51 4.24 -5.38 4.64
N GLY A 52 3.35 -6.35 4.38
CA GLY A 52 3.68 -7.77 4.35
C GLY A 52 3.46 -8.53 5.66
N LEU A 53 2.86 -7.90 6.69
CA LEU A 53 2.57 -8.61 7.94
C LEU A 53 1.52 -9.71 7.74
N SER A 54 1.74 -10.83 8.42
CA SER A 54 0.80 -11.93 8.53
C SER A 54 -0.40 -11.56 9.43
N SER A 55 -1.50 -12.30 9.29
CA SER A 55 -2.69 -12.12 10.13
C SER A 55 -2.41 -12.29 11.63
N LEU A 56 -1.39 -13.08 12.01
CA LEU A 56 -0.99 -13.25 13.40
C LEU A 56 -0.25 -12.01 13.92
N GLU A 57 0.69 -11.47 13.14
CA GLU A 57 1.45 -10.27 13.52
C GLU A 57 0.55 -9.03 13.57
N ILE A 58 -0.41 -8.92 12.66
CA ILE A 58 -1.43 -7.85 12.69
C ILE A 58 -2.30 -7.98 13.95
N ALA A 59 -2.72 -9.20 14.31
CA ALA A 59 -3.50 -9.46 15.51
C ALA A 59 -2.75 -9.03 16.78
N ALA A 60 -1.47 -9.36 16.88
CA ALA A 60 -0.61 -8.93 17.97
C ALA A 60 -0.45 -7.40 18.00
N SER A 61 -0.14 -6.79 16.85
CA SER A 61 0.10 -5.33 16.74
C SER A 61 -1.10 -4.49 17.15
N LEU A 62 -2.31 -4.97 16.86
CA LEU A 62 -3.56 -4.26 17.14
C LEU A 62 -4.28 -4.74 18.39
N SER A 63 -3.72 -5.71 19.12
CA SER A 63 -4.38 -6.37 20.26
C SER A 63 -5.80 -6.87 19.92
N LEU A 64 -5.94 -7.50 18.75
CA LEU A 64 -7.22 -8.02 18.25
C LEU A 64 -7.17 -9.55 18.10
N PRO A 65 -8.30 -10.26 18.25
CA PRO A 65 -8.36 -11.67 17.89
C PRO A 65 -8.10 -11.88 16.39
N ARG A 66 -7.34 -12.94 16.03
CA ARG A 66 -7.11 -13.38 14.64
C ARG A 66 -8.40 -13.46 13.78
N PRO A 67 -9.54 -14.01 14.24
CA PRO A 67 -10.76 -14.03 13.43
C PRO A 67 -11.30 -12.63 13.13
N THR A 68 -11.13 -11.69 14.06
CA THR A 68 -11.48 -10.28 13.87
C THR A 68 -10.61 -9.64 12.79
N VAL A 69 -9.30 -9.91 12.81
CA VAL A 69 -8.37 -9.44 11.77
C VAL A 69 -8.77 -9.99 10.40
N ALA A 70 -9.04 -11.29 10.28
CA ALA A 70 -9.46 -11.90 9.02
C ALA A 70 -10.74 -11.25 8.45
N THR A 71 -11.73 -11.03 9.31
CA THR A 71 -13.01 -10.41 8.93
C THR A 71 -12.81 -8.96 8.49
N ARG A 72 -12.08 -8.16 9.29
CA ARG A 72 -11.80 -6.76 8.99
C ARG A 72 -10.95 -6.60 7.74
N LEU A 73 -9.96 -7.46 7.52
CA LEU A 73 -9.13 -7.44 6.32
C LEU A 73 -9.93 -7.79 5.07
N ARG A 74 -10.80 -8.80 5.13
CA ARG A 74 -11.72 -9.13 4.03
C ARG A 74 -12.63 -7.94 3.69
N LEU A 75 -13.19 -7.29 4.71
CA LEU A 75 -14.04 -6.11 4.55
C LEU A 75 -13.26 -4.92 3.96
N ALA A 76 -12.07 -4.62 4.49
CA ALA A 76 -11.20 -3.55 4.02
C ALA A 76 -10.86 -3.73 2.54
N ARG A 77 -10.44 -4.93 2.12
CA ARG A 77 -10.15 -5.26 0.72
C ARG A 77 -11.37 -5.06 -0.18
N ARG A 78 -12.55 -5.55 0.24
CA ARG A 78 -13.80 -5.38 -0.51
C ARG A 78 -14.18 -3.92 -0.67
N LEU A 79 -14.13 -3.13 0.40
CA LEU A 79 -14.49 -1.71 0.36
C LEU A 79 -13.48 -0.89 -0.45
N PHE A 80 -12.19 -1.20 -0.32
CA PHE A 80 -11.13 -0.55 -1.09
C PHE A 80 -11.29 -0.83 -2.59
N ALA A 81 -11.51 -2.09 -2.98
CA ALA A 81 -11.78 -2.46 -4.37
C ALA A 81 -13.04 -1.75 -4.93
N ARG A 82 -14.11 -1.62 -4.12
CA ARG A 82 -15.31 -0.84 -4.49
C ARG A 82 -15.00 0.64 -4.67
N ALA A 83 -14.19 1.22 -3.79
CA ALA A 83 -13.78 2.63 -3.90
C ALA A 83 -12.95 2.87 -5.17
N LEU A 84 -12.06 1.95 -5.52
CA LEU A 84 -11.26 2.01 -6.76
C LEU A 84 -12.12 1.87 -8.01
N THR A 85 -13.07 0.94 -8.04
CA THR A 85 -13.97 0.76 -9.19
C THR A 85 -14.92 1.95 -9.38
N ARG A 86 -15.42 2.55 -8.30
CA ARG A 86 -16.22 3.79 -8.37
C ARG A 86 -15.38 4.99 -8.84
N SER A 87 -14.13 5.11 -8.38
CA SER A 87 -13.20 6.14 -8.85
C SER A 87 -12.85 5.97 -10.34
N ARG A 88 -12.67 4.73 -10.81
CA ARG A 88 -12.39 4.42 -12.23
C ARG A 88 -13.55 4.72 -13.18
N ARG A 89 -14.80 4.79 -12.70
CA ARG A 89 -15.93 5.22 -13.56
C ARG A 89 -15.86 6.72 -13.85
N TRP A 90 -15.53 7.54 -12.85
CA TRP A 90 -15.41 8.99 -13.03
C TRP A 90 -14.25 9.37 -13.96
N SER A 91 -13.11 8.68 -13.87
CA SER A 91 -11.96 8.93 -14.77
C SER A 91 -12.21 8.54 -16.23
N ARG A 92 -13.24 7.71 -16.52
CA ARG A 92 -13.59 7.34 -17.91
C ARG A 92 -14.59 8.30 -18.54
N CYS A 93 -15.43 8.96 -17.74
CA CYS A 93 -16.40 9.95 -18.22
C CYS A 93 -15.81 11.37 -18.35
N ALA A 94 -14.64 11.62 -17.75
CA ALA A 94 -13.92 12.90 -17.85
C ALA A 94 -12.92 12.94 -19.03
N ARG A 95 -13.11 12.09 -20.04
CA ARG A 95 -12.26 11.99 -21.22
C ARG A 95 -13.05 12.36 -22.46
#